data_AF-A0A9D5SYN1-F1
#
_entry.id   AF-A0A9D5SYN1-F1
#
_cell.length_a   1.000
_cell.length_b   1.000
_cell.length_c   1.000
_cell.angle_alpha   90.00
_cell.angle_beta   90.00
_cell.angle_gamma   90.00
#
_symmetry.space_group_name_H-M   'P 1'
#
loop_
_entity.id
_entity.type
_entity.pdbx_description
1 polymer ?
#
loop_
_entity_poly.entity_id
_entity_poly.type
_entity_poly.pdbx_seq_one_letter_code
_entity_poly.pdbx_strand_id
1 'polypeptide(L)'
;MIMFKRQCRHCSFEYEYDHEKAANLITFCPNCHSYDHLECEYGFGPVVPCTIYHGSEKIGMVSYDTEDPHKYRIDSDTFCLHKVLENRYLNALLEATDLISDLLAKGEQ
;
A
#
# COMPACT_ATOMS: atom_id res chain seq x y z
N MET A 1 -9.88 16.99 -4.78
CA MET A 1 -9.27 15.71 -5.18
C MET A 1 -8.14 16.00 -6.15
N ILE A 2 -6.92 16.09 -5.62
CA ILE A 2 -5.67 16.21 -6.37
C ILE A 2 -5.24 14.80 -6.74
N MET A 3 -5.33 14.48 -8.02
CA MET A 3 -4.82 13.23 -8.58
C MET A 3 -3.40 13.46 -9.06
N PHE A 4 -2.49 12.57 -8.68
CA PHE A 4 -1.12 12.59 -9.14
C PHE A 4 -0.96 11.58 -10.27
N LYS A 5 -0.19 11.97 -11.29
CA LYS A 5 0.19 11.08 -12.38
C LYS A 5 1.51 10.41 -12.08
N ARG A 6 1.61 9.13 -12.42
CA ARG A 6 2.82 8.35 -12.30
C ARG A 6 2.99 7.43 -13.49
N GLN A 7 4.22 7.33 -13.97
CA GLN A 7 4.60 6.32 -14.95
C GLN A 7 5.17 5.11 -14.22
N CYS A 8 4.59 3.94 -14.47
CA CYS A 8 5.05 2.69 -13.87
C CYS A 8 6.51 2.38 -14.26
N ARG A 9 7.31 2.01 -13.27
CA ARG A 9 8.74 1.66 -13.42
C ARG A 9 8.96 0.30 -14.10
N HIS A 10 7.91 -0.52 -14.22
CA HIS A 10 7.97 -1.87 -14.78
C HIS A 10 7.44 -1.97 -16.21
N CYS A 11 6.28 -1.37 -16.50
CA CYS A 11 5.62 -1.46 -17.81
C CYS A 11 5.44 -0.12 -18.53
N SER A 12 5.91 0.98 -17.95
CA SER A 12 5.80 2.35 -18.49
C SER A 12 4.38 2.88 -18.69
N PHE A 13 3.35 2.16 -18.22
CA PHE A 13 1.96 2.62 -18.20
C PHE A 13 1.81 3.83 -17.27
N GLU A 14 1.15 4.88 -17.75
CA GLU A 14 0.82 6.05 -16.94
C GLU A 14 -0.52 5.85 -16.25
N TYR A 15 -0.54 6.06 -14.93
CA TYR A 15 -1.76 5.95 -14.12
C TYR A 15 -1.85 7.09 -13.11
N GLU A 16 -3.07 7.28 -12.62
CA GLU A 16 -3.38 8.27 -11.60
C GLU A 16 -3.65 7.60 -10.26
N TYR A 17 -3.30 8.27 -9.18
CA TYR A 17 -3.60 7.84 -7.81
C TYR A 17 -3.98 9.04 -6.94
N ASP A 18 -4.79 8.79 -5.89
CA ASP A 18 -5.20 9.82 -4.94
C ASP A 18 -4.13 10.00 -3.86
N HIS A 19 -3.61 11.22 -3.75
CA HIS A 19 -2.59 11.60 -2.77
C HIS A 19 -3.18 12.47 -1.64
N GLU A 20 -4.37 13.05 -1.85
CA GLU A 20 -4.87 14.20 -1.07
C GLU A 20 -5.09 13.88 0.43
N LYS A 21 -5.04 12.61 0.83
CA LYS A 21 -5.33 12.16 2.21
C LYS A 21 -4.29 11.24 2.83
N ALA A 22 -3.17 10.94 2.17
CA ALA A 22 -2.23 9.93 2.64
C ALA A 22 -0.80 10.47 2.73
N ALA A 23 -0.34 10.76 3.96
CA ALA A 23 1.06 11.13 4.22
C ALA A 23 2.03 9.97 3.96
N ASN A 24 1.55 8.73 4.06
CA ASN A 24 2.28 7.54 3.66
C ASN A 24 1.39 6.73 2.71
N LEU A 25 1.94 6.25 1.60
CA LEU A 25 1.20 5.46 0.61
C LEU A 25 2.07 4.45 -0.12
N ILE A 26 1.45 3.34 -0.50
CA ILE A 26 1.98 2.33 -1.42
C ILE A 26 1.13 2.36 -2.68
N THR A 27 1.76 2.31 -3.85
CA THR A 27 1.05 2.20 -5.14
C THR A 27 1.48 0.96 -5.91
N PHE A 28 0.49 0.29 -6.49
CA PHE A 28 0.61 -0.79 -7.45
C PHE A 28 0.12 -0.31 -8.81
N CYS A 29 0.80 -0.76 -9.87
CA CYS A 29 0.40 -0.40 -11.23
C CYS A 29 -0.90 -1.11 -11.61
N PRO A 30 -1.93 -0.41 -12.12
CA PRO A 30 -3.20 -1.02 -12.53
C PRO A 30 -3.09 -1.89 -13.78
N ASN A 31 -1.98 -1.79 -14.54
CA ASN A 31 -1.79 -2.50 -15.80
C ASN A 31 -0.95 -3.78 -15.66
N CYS A 32 0.13 -3.75 -14.88
CA CYS A 32 1.00 -4.93 -14.69
C CYS A 32 0.99 -5.47 -13.27
N HIS A 33 0.15 -4.91 -12.40
CA HIS A 33 -0.07 -5.33 -11.00
C HIS A 33 1.18 -5.31 -10.10
N SER A 34 2.32 -4.86 -10.63
CA SER A 34 3.58 -4.80 -9.91
C SER A 34 3.57 -3.65 -8.91
N TYR A 35 4.20 -3.87 -7.76
CA TYR A 35 4.55 -2.80 -6.83
C TYR A 35 5.32 -1.71 -7.57
N ASP A 36 4.88 -0.46 -7.46
CA ASP A 36 5.48 0.64 -8.18
C ASP A 36 6.08 1.71 -7.28
N HIS A 37 5.51 1.99 -6.11
CA HIS A 37 6.05 3.01 -5.22
C HIS A 37 5.65 2.86 -3.77
N LEU A 38 6.56 3.27 -2.89
CA LEU A 38 6.29 3.59 -1.51
C LEU A 38 6.73 5.04 -1.27
N GLU A 39 5.80 5.86 -0.82
CA GLU A 39 6.07 7.19 -0.27
C GLU A 39 5.82 7.15 1.23
N CYS A 40 6.82 7.52 2.02
CA CYS A 40 6.74 7.49 3.47
C CYS A 40 7.69 8.52 4.09
N GLU A 41 7.24 9.23 5.12
CA GLU A 41 8.03 10.22 5.87
C GLU A 41 8.98 9.56 6.90
N TYR A 42 9.57 8.42 6.53
CA TYR A 42 10.43 7.63 7.41
C TYR A 42 11.61 8.46 7.93
N GLY A 43 11.73 8.56 9.26
CA GLY A 43 12.76 9.34 9.95
C GLY A 43 12.30 10.69 10.51
N PHE A 44 11.13 11.19 10.09
CA PHE A 44 10.55 12.45 10.59
C PHE A 44 9.19 12.25 11.30
N GLY A 45 8.48 11.15 11.00
CA GLY A 45 7.17 10.87 11.57
C GLY A 45 6.81 9.37 11.60
N PRO A 46 5.58 9.05 12.04
CA PRO A 46 5.06 7.68 12.00
C PRO A 46 4.86 7.21 10.56
N VAL A 47 5.22 5.95 10.28
CA VAL A 47 5.04 5.34 8.96
C VAL A 47 3.60 4.89 8.67
N VAL A 48 2.74 4.95 9.69
CA VAL A 48 1.31 4.60 9.62
C VAL A 48 0.45 5.78 10.09
N PRO A 49 -0.78 5.96 9.55
CA PRO A 49 -1.42 5.11 8.55
C PRO A 49 -0.74 5.21 7.19
N CYS A 50 -0.69 4.07 6.48
CA CYS A 50 -0.17 3.98 5.12
C CYS A 50 -1.26 3.40 4.21
N THR A 51 -1.69 4.15 3.21
CA THR A 51 -2.76 3.73 2.30
C THR A 51 -2.20 2.95 1.11
N ILE A 52 -2.86 1.87 0.71
CA ILE A 52 -2.44 1.04 -0.42
C ILE A 52 -3.39 1.28 -1.59
N TYR A 53 -2.82 1.69 -2.73
CA TYR A 53 -3.55 1.97 -3.96
C TYR A 53 -3.16 1.02 -5.09
N HIS A 54 -4.13 0.70 -5.94
CA HIS A 54 -3.96 0.05 -7.23
C HIS A 54 -4.54 0.97 -8.30
N GLY A 55 -3.67 1.70 -9.00
CA GLY A 55 -4.10 2.89 -9.74
C GLY A 55 -4.78 3.91 -8.81
N SER A 56 -6.00 4.31 -9.15
CA SER A 56 -6.81 5.25 -8.35
C SER A 56 -7.65 4.58 -7.27
N GLU A 57 -7.69 3.25 -7.23
CA GLU A 57 -8.50 2.49 -6.28
C GLU A 57 -7.73 2.27 -4.98
N LYS A 58 -8.33 2.63 -3.84
CA LYS A 58 -7.82 2.23 -2.53
C LYS A 58 -8.17 0.76 -2.29
N ILE A 59 -7.15 -0.08 -2.18
CA ILE A 59 -7.29 -1.52 -2.00
C ILE A 59 -6.91 -1.98 -0.59
N GLY A 60 -6.32 -1.12 0.24
CA GLY A 60 -5.98 -1.48 1.61
C GLY A 60 -5.37 -0.35 2.42
N MET A 61 -5.02 -0.66 3.66
CA MET A 61 -4.34 0.26 4.56
C MET A 61 -3.52 -0.51 5.60
N VAL A 62 -2.35 0.01 5.94
CA VAL A 62 -1.58 -0.39 7.12
C VAL A 62 -1.81 0.64 8.21
N SER A 63 -2.21 0.20 9.40
CA SER A 63 -2.39 1.03 10.59
C SER A 63 -1.83 0.36 11.84
N TYR A 64 -1.92 1.05 12.99
CA TYR A 64 -1.74 0.38 14.28
C TYR A 64 -2.83 -0.69 14.46
N ASP A 65 -2.48 -1.77 15.14
CA ASP A 65 -3.46 -2.75 15.55
C ASP A 65 -4.38 -2.17 16.64
N THR A 66 -5.64 -2.60 16.63
CA THR A 66 -6.67 -2.10 17.54
C THR A 66 -6.54 -2.63 18.96
N GLU A 67 -5.93 -3.81 19.13
CA GLU A 67 -5.76 -4.47 20.43
C GLU A 67 -4.39 -4.15 21.03
N ASP A 68 -3.34 -4.02 20.20
CA ASP A 68 -1.99 -3.68 20.61
C ASP A 68 -1.40 -2.52 19.76
N PRO A 69 -1.37 -1.28 20.27
CA PRO A 69 -0.87 -0.12 19.53
C PRO A 69 0.65 -0.17 19.26
N HIS A 70 1.38 -1.17 19.76
CA HIS A 70 2.78 -1.39 19.39
C HIS A 70 2.93 -2.26 18.14
N LYS A 71 1.87 -2.92 17.68
CA LYS A 71 1.86 -3.74 16.47
C LYS A 71 1.18 -3.02 15.32
N TYR A 72 1.56 -3.42 14.11
CA TYR A 72 0.92 -2.93 12.89
C TYR A 72 0.04 -4.01 12.32
N ARG A 73 -0.98 -3.59 11.57
CA ARG A 73 -1.96 -4.45 10.95
C ARG A 73 -2.21 -3.95 9.53
N ILE A 74 -2.40 -4.89 8.61
CA ILE A 74 -2.93 -4.63 7.28
C ILE A 74 -4.41 -5.02 7.25
N ASP A 75 -5.23 -4.13 6.70
CA ASP A 75 -6.63 -4.37 6.42
C ASP A 75 -6.93 -4.06 4.95
N SER A 76 -7.54 -5.01 4.27
CA SER A 76 -8.00 -4.92 2.88
C SER A 76 -9.28 -5.74 2.72
N ASP A 77 -10.40 -5.05 2.59
CA ASP A 77 -11.69 -5.69 2.30
C ASP A 77 -11.69 -6.31 0.89
N THR A 78 -11.01 -5.66 -0.06
CA THR A 78 -10.86 -6.12 -1.46
C THR A 78 -10.29 -7.55 -1.54
N PHE A 79 -9.36 -7.89 -0.66
CA PHE A 79 -8.73 -9.22 -0.63
C PHE A 79 -9.15 -10.07 0.58
N CYS A 80 -10.12 -9.61 1.39
CA CYS A 80 -10.46 -10.20 2.68
C CYS A 80 -9.22 -10.46 3.57
N LEU A 81 -8.23 -9.57 3.52
CA LEU A 81 -6.98 -9.67 4.25
C LEU A 81 -7.04 -8.78 5.49
N HIS A 82 -7.03 -9.40 6.66
CA HIS A 82 -7.01 -8.71 7.95
C HIS A 82 -5.99 -9.41 8.85
N LYS A 83 -4.76 -8.87 8.93
CA LYS A 83 -3.64 -9.55 9.57
C LYS A 83 -2.76 -8.57 10.34
N VAL A 84 -2.39 -8.94 11.57
CA VAL A 84 -1.31 -8.31 12.32
C VAL A 84 0.02 -8.66 11.68
N LEU A 85 0.78 -7.64 11.28
CA LEU A 85 2.08 -7.78 10.64
C LEU A 85 3.15 -8.20 11.66
N GLU A 86 4.14 -8.94 11.17
CA GLU A 86 5.24 -9.43 12.00
C GLU A 86 6.31 -8.35 12.22
N ASN A 87 6.49 -7.48 11.23
CA ASN A 87 7.48 -6.42 11.25
C ASN A 87 6.92 -5.08 11.75
N ARG A 88 7.82 -4.11 11.91
CA ARG A 88 7.51 -2.72 12.31
C ARG A 88 8.20 -1.71 11.43
N TYR A 89 7.76 -0.46 11.52
CA TYR A 89 8.30 0.66 10.78
C TYR A 89 8.30 0.38 9.26
N LEU A 90 9.36 0.77 8.55
CA LEU A 90 9.48 0.57 7.10
C LEU A 90 9.34 -0.91 6.70
N ASN A 91 9.88 -1.83 7.51
CA ASN A 91 9.81 -3.28 7.20
C ASN A 91 8.38 -3.81 7.20
N ALA A 92 7.47 -3.23 7.98
CA ALA A 92 6.06 -3.60 7.93
C ALA A 92 5.39 -3.15 6.63
N LEU A 93 5.79 -2.00 6.07
CA LEU A 93 5.28 -1.53 4.78
C LEU A 93 5.78 -2.41 3.63
N LEU A 94 7.01 -2.92 3.73
CA LEU A 94 7.56 -3.91 2.79
C LEU A 94 6.82 -5.25 2.91
N GLU A 95 6.60 -5.75 4.13
CA GLU A 95 5.79 -6.97 4.35
C GLU A 95 4.38 -6.83 3.75
N ALA A 96 3.72 -5.68 3.97
CA ALA A 96 2.43 -5.38 3.36
C ALA A 96 2.49 -5.36 1.83
N THR A 97 3.58 -4.84 1.26
CA THR A 97 3.79 -4.80 -0.19
C THR A 97 3.90 -6.21 -0.77
N ASP A 98 4.67 -7.09 -0.12
CA ASP A 98 4.83 -8.48 -0.55
C ASP A 98 3.49 -9.24 -0.48
N LEU A 99 2.74 -9.08 0.62
CA LEU A 99 1.42 -9.70 0.78
C LEU A 99 0.44 -9.29 -0.32
N ILE A 100 0.37 -7.99 -0.65
CA ILE A 100 -0.53 -7.49 -1.70
C ILE A 100 -0.06 -7.90 -3.10
N SER A 101 1.26 -7.94 -3.33
CA SER A 101 1.84 -8.43 -4.60
C SER A 101 1.41 -9.87 -4.89
N ASP A 102 1.50 -10.75 -3.88
CA ASP A 102 1.09 -12.14 -3.98
C ASP A 102 -0.41 -12.30 -4.26
N LEU A 103 -1.24 -11.43 -3.68
CA LEU A 103 -2.69 -11.45 -3.87
C LEU A 103 -3.09 -10.97 -5.26
N LEU A 104 -2.47 -9.89 -5.75
CA LEU A 104 -2.69 -9.39 -7.09
C LEU A 104 -2.28 -10.41 -8.15
N ALA A 105 -1.15 -11.10 -7.97
CA ALA A 105 -0.70 -12.16 -8.89
C ALA A 105 -1.62 -13.39 -8.90
N LYS A 106 -2.36 -13.66 -7.82
CA LYS A 106 -3.30 -14.80 -7.73
C LYS A 106 -4.68 -14.49 -8.30
N GLY A 107 -5.07 -13.21 -8.36
CA GLY A 107 -6.38 -12.76 -8.85
C GLY A 107 -6.56 -12.83 -10.37
N GLU A 108 -5.53 -13.15 -11.14
CA GLU A 108 -5.56 -13.27 -12.61
C GLU A 108 -6.05 -14.65 -13.13
N GLN A 109 -6.77 -15.44 -12.31
CA GLN A 109 -7.27 -16.78 -12.65
C GLN A 109 -8.80 -16.86 -12.75
#